data_AF-A0A7X7F621-F1
#
_entry.id   AF-A0A7X7F621-F1
#
_cell.length_a   1.000
_cell.length_b   1.000
_cell.length_c   1.000
_cell.angle_alpha   90.00
_cell.angle_beta   90.00
_cell.angle_gamma   90.00
#
_symmetry.space_group_name_H-M   'P 1'
#
loop_
_entity.id
_entity.type
_entity.pdbx_description
1 polymer ?
#
loop_
_entity_poly.entity_id
_entity_poly.type
_entity_poly.pdbx_seq_one_letter_code
_entity_poly.pdbx_strand_id
1 'polypeptide(L)' 'LETIRQGVRKVHIIDGRLRHSLLLEVYTSKGVGTEIVR' A
#
# COMPACT_ATOMS: atom_id res chain seq x y z
N LEU A 1 -6.42 10.22 -4.82
CA LEU A 1 -5.74 10.69 -6.06
C LEU A 1 -5.05 12.05 -5.88
N GLU A 2 -5.63 12.97 -5.11
CA GLU A 2 -5.03 14.28 -4.80
C GLU A 2 -3.60 14.15 -4.23
N THR A 3 -3.37 13.19 -3.33
CA THR A 3 -2.03 12.88 -2.78
C THR A 3 -1.00 12.47 -3.84
N ILE A 4 -1.40 11.68 -4.85
CA ILE A 4 -0.51 11.31 -5.97
C ILE A 4 -0.17 12.54 -6.83
N ARG A 5 -1.12 13.46 -6.99
CA ARG A 5 -0.88 14.74 -7.69
C ARG A 5 0.09 15.65 -6.93
N GLN A 6 0.17 15.52 -5.60
CA GLN A 6 1.09 16.26 -4.72
C GLN A 6 2.48 15.61 -4.58
N GLY A 7 2.82 14.59 -5.38
CA GLY A 7 4.17 14.01 -5.43
C GLY A 7 4.36 12.76 -4.58
N VAL A 8 3.30 12.22 -3.97
CA VAL A 8 3.35 10.89 -3.35
C VAL A 8 3.54 9.84 -4.44
N ARG A 9 4.61 9.04 -4.33
CA ARG A 9 5.00 8.07 -5.36
C ARG A 9 4.10 6.84 -5.41
N LYS A 10 3.61 6.39 -4.26
CA LYS A 10 2.78 5.18 -4.12
C LYS A 10 1.82 5.34 -2.95
N VAL A 11 0.63 4.77 -3.11
CA VAL A 11 -0.38 4.64 -2.04
C VAL A 11 -0.79 3.18 -1.96
N HIS A 12 -0.81 2.63 -0.75
CA HIS A 12 -1.16 1.24 -0.46
C HIS A 12 -2.44 1.22 0.39
N ILE A 13 -3.41 0.39 0.01
CA ILE A 13 -4.63 0.13 0.78
C ILE A 13 -4.59 -1.31 1.24
N ILE A 14 -4.53 -1.55 2.56
CA ILE A 14 -4.34 -2.89 3.15
C ILE A 14 -5.53 -3.32 4.02
N ASP A 15 -5.75 -4.63 4.13
CA ASP A 15 -6.72 -5.20 5.07
C ASP A 15 -6.11 -5.35 6.47
N GLY A 16 -6.54 -4.49 7.41
CA GLY A 16 -6.07 -4.50 8.79
C GLY A 16 -6.45 -5.73 9.61
N ARG A 17 -7.40 -6.55 9.14
CA ARG A 17 -7.82 -7.78 9.84
C ARG A 17 -6.82 -8.92 9.68
N LEU A 18 -5.99 -8.87 8.64
CA LEU A 18 -4.91 -9.82 8.45
C LEU A 18 -3.78 -9.50 9.43
N ARG A 19 -3.39 -10.49 10.24
CA ARG A 19 -2.30 -10.33 11.20
C ARG A 19 -1.02 -9.93 10.46
N HIS A 20 -0.35 -8.91 10.98
CA HIS A 20 0.88 -8.34 10.39
C HIS A 20 0.70 -7.77 8.97
N SER A 21 -0.51 -7.38 8.57
CA SER A 21 -0.80 -6.85 7.22
C SER A 21 0.13 -5.71 6.80
N LEU A 22 0.48 -4.80 7.71
CA LEU A 22 1.42 -3.72 7.42
C LEU A 22 2.84 -4.24 7.10
N LEU A 23 3.33 -5.21 7.88
CA LEU A 23 4.66 -5.79 7.65
C LEU A 23 4.68 -6.62 6.37
N LEU A 24 3.62 -7.38 6.10
CA LEU A 24 3.47 -8.14 4.86
C LEU A 24 3.48 -7.21 3.64
N GLU A 25 2.79 -6.08 3.70
CA GLU A 25 2.77 -5.09 2.62
C GLU A 25 4.14 -4.46 2.37
N VAL A 26 4.87 -4.12 3.43
CA VAL A 26 6.17 -3.42 3.30
C VAL A 26 7.31 -4.37 2.92
N TYR A 27 7.28 -5.60 3.42
CA TYR A 27 8.42 -6.54 3.33
C TYR A 27 8.19 -7.71 2.37
N THR A 28 7.08 -7.73 1.64
CA THR A 28 6.80 -8.78 0.64
C THR A 28 6.54 -8.16 -0.71
N SER A 29 7.23 -8.63 -1.75
CA SER A 29 7.07 -8.13 -3.12
C SER A 29 5.68 -8.37 -3.72
N LYS A 30 4.94 -9.34 -3.15
CA LYS A 30 3.56 -9.64 -3.56
C LYS A 30 2.55 -8.64 -2.99
N GLY A 31 2.85 -8.00 -1.86
CA GLY A 31 1.88 -7.25 -1.07
C GLY A 31 0.69 -8.11 -0.61
N VAL A 32 -0.15 -7.53 0.25
CA VAL A 32 -1.48 -8.07 0.62
C VAL A 32 -2.60 -7.07 0.33
N GLY A 33 -2.26 -5.86 -0.11
CA GLY A 33 -3.20 -4.79 -0.42
C GLY A 33 -3.30 -4.46 -1.91
N THR A 34 -4.02 -3.37 -2.17
CA THR A 34 -4.11 -2.74 -3.49
C THR A 34 -3.12 -1.59 -3.56
N GLU A 35 -2.24 -1.61 -4.56
CA GLU A 35 -1.29 -0.53 -4.84
C GLU A 35 -1.89 0.43 -5.89
N ILE A 36 -1.85 1.73 -5.62
CA ILE A 36 -2.13 2.77 -6.60
C ILE A 36 -0.81 3.49 -6.91
N VAL A 37 -0.38 3.34 -8.17
CA VAL A 37 0.81 4.00 -8.73
C VAL A 37 0.41 5.21 -9.57
N ARG A 38 1.37 6.11 -9.80
CA ARG A 38 1.22 7.24 -10.72
C ARG A 38 1.38 6.79 -12.16
#